data_AF-A0A8J6GZL8-F1
#
_entry.id   AF-A0A8J6GZL8-F1
#
_cell.length_a   1.000
_cell.length_b   1.000
_cell.length_c   1.000
_cell.angle_alpha   90.00
_cell.angle_beta   90.00
_cell.angle_gamma   90.00
#
_symmetry.space_group_name_H-M   'P 1'
#
loop_
_entity.id
_entity.type
_entity.pdbx_description
1 polymer ?
#
loop_
_entity_poly.entity_id
_entity_poly.type
_entity_poly.pdbx_seq_one_letter_code
_entity_poly.pdbx_strand_id
1 'polypeptide(L)' 'MPIISAKKQAYYEQLSVAEITKACFETTNQMVKCDLCHGKYMTCCLLYHGDVVSKDFNAAIATIKTKCSIRFVD' A
#
# COMPACT_ATOMS: atom_id res chain seq x y z
N MET A 1 8.42 0.13 1.09
CA MET A 1 8.00 -0.89 0.11
C MET A 1 7.81 -2.17 0.90
N PRO A 2 6.58 -2.70 1.04
CA PRO A 2 6.35 -3.92 1.81
C PRO A 2 7.21 -5.04 1.21
N ILE A 3 8.07 -5.65 2.04
CA ILE A 3 8.90 -6.78 1.63
C ILE A 3 8.02 -8.02 1.71
N ILE A 4 7.36 -8.36 0.60
CA ILE A 4 6.63 -9.62 0.46
C ILE A 4 7.67 -10.69 0.17
N SER A 5 7.88 -11.60 1.13
CA SER A 5 8.83 -12.71 0.98
C SER A 5 8.49 -13.56 -0.24
N ALA A 6 9.48 -13.93 -1.05
CA ALA A 6 9.32 -14.76 -2.26
C ALA A 6 8.57 -16.08 -2.01
N LYS A 7 8.56 -16.57 -0.77
CA LYS A 7 7.77 -17.75 -0.36
C LYS A 7 6.24 -17.55 -0.45
N LYS A 8 5.72 -16.33 -0.34
CA LYS A 8 4.29 -16.04 -0.52
C LYS A 8 3.87 -16.02 -2.00
N GLN A 9 4.80 -15.77 -2.92
CA GLN A 9 4.54 -15.80 -4.37
C GLN A 9 4.24 -17.22 -4.88
N ALA A 10 4.71 -18.25 -4.17
CA ALA A 10 4.65 -19.65 -4.58
C ALA A 10 3.36 -20.39 -4.18
N TYR A 11 2.52 -19.79 -3.32
CA TYR A 11 1.33 -20.45 -2.76
C TYR A 11 0.07 -19.64 -3.06
N TYR A 12 -0.29 -19.55 -4.34
CA TYR A 12 -1.68 -19.36 -4.84
C TYR A 12 -2.60 -18.38 -4.10
N GLU A 13 -2.06 -17.30 -3.53
CA GLU A 13 -2.85 -16.23 -2.94
C GLU A 13 -2.46 -14.98 -3.71
N GLN A 14 -3.16 -14.73 -4.83
CA GLN A 14 -3.12 -13.44 -5.50
C GLN A 14 -3.59 -12.41 -4.47
N LEU A 15 -2.66 -11.86 -3.69
CA LEU A 15 -2.95 -10.70 -2.85
C LEU A 15 -3.53 -9.65 -3.77
N SER A 16 -4.79 -9.30 -3.51
CA SER A 16 -5.52 -8.36 -4.35
C SER A 16 -4.77 -7.02 -4.34
N VAL A 17 -4.94 -6.24 -5.41
CA VAL A 17 -4.36 -4.89 -5.50
C VAL A 17 -4.71 -4.08 -4.24
N ALA A 18 -5.92 -4.25 -3.70
CA ALA A 18 -6.36 -3.63 -2.45
C ALA A 18 -5.52 -4.05 -1.23
N GLU A 19 -5.21 -5.34 -1.07
CA GLU A 19 -4.41 -5.84 0.06
C GLU A 19 -2.96 -5.37 -0.02
N ILE A 20 -2.35 -5.43 -1.21
CA ILE A 20 -0.99 -4.93 -1.41
C ILE A 20 -0.93 -3.42 -1.12
N THR A 21 -1.90 -2.66 -1.66
CA THR A 21 -1.99 -1.23 -1.41
C THR A 21 -2.15 -0.94 0.08
N LYS A 22 -3.05 -1.64 0.77
CA LYS A 22 -3.24 -1.49 2.22
C LYS A 22 -1.97 -1.79 3.00
N ALA A 23 -1.27 -2.87 2.68
CA ALA A 23 -0.04 -3.27 3.36
C ALA A 23 1.07 -2.22 3.23
N CYS A 24 1.14 -1.47 2.13
CA CYS A 24 2.09 -0.36 1.95
C CYS A 24 1.91 0.77 2.98
N PHE A 25 0.69 0.98 3.49
CA PHE A 25 0.36 2.07 4.42
C PHE A 25 0.19 1.58 5.87
N GLU A 26 0.46 0.31 6.17
CA GLU A 26 0.50 -0.20 7.54
C GLU A 26 1.81 0.17 8.21
N THR A 27 1.72 0.72 9.43
CA THR A 27 2.88 1.21 10.20
C THR A 27 3.93 0.13 10.43
N THR A 28 3.52 -1.13 10.54
CA THR A 28 4.40 -2.30 10.72
C THR A 28 5.28 -2.61 9.51
N ASN A 29 4.86 -2.21 8.31
CA ASN A 29 5.58 -2.49 7.06
C ASN A 29 6.43 -1.30 6.58
N GLN A 30 6.52 -0.25 7.39
CA GLN A 30 7.29 0.94 7.06
C GLN A 30 8.77 0.71 7.37
N MET A 31 9.61 0.94 6.37
CA MET A 31 11.08 0.84 6.50
C MET A 31 11.71 2.11 7.08
N VAL A 32 10.90 3.03 7.62
CA VAL A 32 11.32 4.28 8.23
C VAL A 32 10.87 4.30 9.69
N LYS A 33 11.75 4.73 10.58
CA LYS A 33 11.47 4.84 12.02
C LYS A 33 10.84 6.21 12.35
N CYS A 34 9.86 6.64 11.53
CA CYS A 34 9.19 7.93 11.66
C CYS A 34 7.73 7.73 12.10
N ASP A 35 7.27 8.51 13.07
CA ASP A 35 5.88 8.47 13.52
C ASP A 35 4.98 9.31 12.60
N LEU A 36 4.28 8.62 11.69
CA LEU A 36 3.32 9.25 10.77
C LEU A 36 2.02 9.67 11.47
N CYS A 37 1.78 9.30 12.74
CA CYS A 37 0.63 9.81 13.52
C CYS A 37 0.68 11.34 13.67
N HIS A 38 1.88 11.93 13.59
CA HIS A 38 2.09 13.38 13.60
C HIS A 38 2.45 13.93 12.21
N GLY A 39 2.69 13.05 11.24
CA GLY A 39 3.10 13.39 9.88
C GLY A 39 1.95 13.45 8.87
N LYS A 40 2.27 13.95 7.68
CA LYS A 40 1.47 13.87 6.45
C LYS A 40 2.34 13.30 5.33
N TYR A 41 1.75 12.51 4.45
CA TYR A 41 2.40 12.02 3.24
C TYR A 41 2.51 13.16 2.23
N MET A 42 3.73 13.54 1.85
CA MET A 42 3.98 14.52 0.79
C MET A 42 3.64 13.93 -0.58
N THR A 43 4.22 12.77 -0.88
CA THR A 43 3.97 12.01 -2.10
C THR A 43 4.16 10.52 -1.80
N CYS A 44 3.47 9.67 -2.56
CA CYS A 44 3.65 8.21 -2.53
C CYS A 44 3.70 7.68 -3.97
N CYS A 45 4.64 6.77 -4.24
CA CYS A 45 4.69 6.01 -5.47
C CYS A 45 4.42 4.54 -5.17
N LEU A 46 3.47 3.94 -5.88
CA LEU A 46 3.13 2.53 -5.75
C LEU A 46 3.53 1.82 -7.05
N LEU A 47 4.41 0.84 -6.94
CA LEU A 47 4.90 0.06 -8.06
C LEU A 47 4.30 -1.34 -7.95
N TYR A 48 3.41 -1.68 -8.88
CA TYR A 48 2.83 -3.02 -8.96
C TYR A 48 3.59 -3.84 -10.01
N HIS A 49 3.82 -5.12 -9.71
CA HIS A 49 4.48 -6.04 -10.63
C HIS A 49 3.53 -7.21 -10.94
N GLY A 50 3.27 -7.47 -12.22
CA GLY A 50 2.35 -8.53 -12.67
C GLY A 50 1.09 -8.00 -13.34
N ASP A 51 0.10 -8.88 -13.51
CA ASP A 51 -1.18 -8.55 -14.15
C ASP A 51 -2.06 -7.72 -13.20
N VAL A 52 -2.07 -6.40 -13.40
CA VAL A 52 -2.84 -5.46 -12.62
C VAL A 52 -3.77 -4.69 -13.54
N VAL A 53 -5.07 -4.87 -13.32
CA VAL A 53 -6.10 -4.17 -14.10
C VAL A 53 -6.30 -2.77 -13.55
N SER A 54 -6.39 -1.78 -14.44
CA SER A 54 -6.46 -0.38 -14.06
C SER A 54 -7.61 -0.02 -13.11
N LYS A 55 -8.72 -0.74 -13.22
CA LYS A 55 -9.90 -0.58 -12.34
C LYS A 55 -9.59 -0.90 -10.88
N ASP A 56 -8.77 -1.92 -10.63
CA ASP A 56 -8.55 -2.48 -9.29
C ASP A 56 -7.57 -1.59 -8.50
N PHE A 57 -6.56 -1.02 -9.17
CA PHE A 57 -5.70 -0.03 -8.51
C PHE A 57 -6.46 1.26 -8.21
N ASN A 58 -7.30 1.76 -9.13
CA ASN A 58 -8.07 2.98 -8.89
C ASN A 58 -9.00 2.84 -7.67
N ALA A 59 -9.68 1.70 -7.55
CA ALA A 59 -10.50 1.38 -6.38
C ALA A 59 -9.66 1.33 -5.09
N ALA A 60 -8.51 0.65 -5.12
CA ALA A 60 -7.62 0.55 -3.96
C ALA A 60 -7.09 1.93 -3.50
N ILE A 61 -6.70 2.79 -4.42
CA ILE A 61 -6.25 4.16 -4.11
C ILE A 61 -7.38 4.99 -3.51
N ALA A 62 -8.59 4.88 -4.03
CA ALA A 62 -9.75 5.57 -3.48
C ALA A 62 -9.98 5.16 -2.01
N THR A 63 -9.87 3.86 -1.69
CA THR A 63 -9.97 3.36 -0.31
C THR A 63 -8.85 3.90 0.60
N ILE A 64 -7.62 4.04 0.09
CA ILE A 64 -6.52 4.61 0.87
C ILE A 64 -6.75 6.08 1.19
N LYS A 65 -7.22 6.86 0.22
CA LYS A 65 -7.47 8.30 0.41
C LYS A 65 -8.55 8.59 1.46
N THR A 66 -9.51 7.70 1.65
CA THR A 66 -10.60 7.87 2.63
C THR A 66 -10.24 7.35 4.02
N LYS A 67 -9.12 6.65 4.19
CA LYS A 67 -8.75 6.06 5.47
C LYS A 67 -8.25 7.14 6.44
N CYS A 68 -8.96 7.37 7.55
CA CYS A 68 -8.65 8.42 8.54
C CYS A 68 -7.22 8.39 9.10
N SER A 69 -6.56 7.23 9.11
CA SER A 69 -5.19 7.08 9.58
C SER A 69 -4.13 7.55 8.58
N ILE A 70 -4.52 7.88 7.35
CA ILE A 70 -3.62 8.27 6.26
C ILE A 70 -3.98 9.70 5.88
N ARG A 71 -3.02 10.62 6.07
CA ARG A 71 -3.20 12.03 5.74
C ARG A 71 -2.17 12.40 4.69
N PHE A 72 -2.62 12.91 3.55
CA PHE A 72 -1.74 13.51 2.55
C PHE A 72 -1.64 15.02 2.81
N VAL A 73 -0.57 15.64 2.34
CA VAL A 73 -0.54 17.11 2.22
C VAL A 73 -1.60 17.56 1.22
N ASP A 74 -2.08 18.79 1.40
CA ASP A 74 -2.98 19.44 0.44
C ASP A 74 -2.23 19.76 -0.86
#